data_AF-A0AA86GHL7-F1
#
_entry.id   AF-A0AA86GHL7-F1
#
_cell.length_a   1.000
_cell.length_b   1.000
_cell.length_c   1.000
_cell.angle_alpha   90.00
_cell.angle_beta   90.00
_cell.angle_gamma   90.00
#
_symmetry.space_group_name_H-M   'P 1'
#
loop_
_entity.id
_entity.type
_entity.pdbx_description
1 polymer ?
#
loop_
_entity_poly.entity_id
_entity_poly.type
_entity_poly.pdbx_seq_one_letter_code
_entity_poly.pdbx_strand_id
1 'polypeptide(L)'
;MKPGRENAAGIHIGAGLSGYIAEMNAAFCCASLGIVPTVRHADYIGSWLEVLREDNRAIVRAASQASKAADWLLAHLPEADAGDRLEASIPDCDRRAA
;
A
#
# COMPACT_ATOMS: atom_id res chain seq x y z
N MET A 1 -7.97 13.04 25.58
CA MET A 1 -7.43 12.68 24.24
C MET A 1 -6.16 13.47 24.05
N LYS A 2 -4.98 12.83 23.97
CA LYS A 2 -3.73 13.58 23.77
C LYS A 2 -3.70 14.08 22.32
N PRO A 3 -3.38 15.37 22.05
CA PRO A 3 -3.26 15.86 20.69
C PRO A 3 -2.18 15.03 19.96
N GLY A 4 -2.52 14.52 18.77
CA GLY A 4 -1.58 13.78 17.94
C GLY A 4 -0.47 14.72 17.49
N ARG A 5 0.79 14.29 17.57
CA ARG A 5 1.92 15.06 17.03
C ARG A 5 1.65 15.32 15.55
N GLU A 6 1.62 16.58 15.14
CA GLU A 6 1.55 17.03 13.75
C GLU A 6 2.96 17.43 13.29
N ASN A 7 3.27 17.13 12.04
CA ASN A 7 4.53 17.56 11.42
C ASN A 7 4.44 19.02 10.96
N ALA A 8 5.57 19.61 10.54
CA ALA A 8 5.62 21.00 10.05
C ALA A 8 4.71 21.29 8.84
N ALA A 9 4.20 20.25 8.16
CA ALA A 9 3.26 20.34 7.04
C ALA A 9 1.79 20.11 7.45
N GLY A 10 1.48 20.00 8.76
CA GLY A 10 0.12 19.75 9.26
C GLY A 10 -0.35 18.30 9.11
N ILE A 11 0.56 17.36 8.83
CA ILE A 11 0.25 15.93 8.75
C ILE A 11 0.30 15.34 10.15
N HIS A 12 -0.83 14.83 10.62
CA HIS A 12 -0.90 14.13 11.90
C HIS A 12 -0.13 12.80 11.83
N ILE A 13 0.95 12.69 12.60
CA ILE A 13 1.82 11.50 12.71
C ILE A 13 1.06 10.27 13.25
N GLY A 14 -0.14 10.48 13.83
CA GLY A 14 -1.04 9.41 14.28
C GLY A 14 -2.26 9.12 13.40
N ALA A 15 -2.63 9.99 12.46
CA ALA A 15 -3.91 9.88 11.71
C ALA A 15 -3.77 10.04 10.18
N GLY A 16 -2.68 10.63 9.68
CA GLY A 16 -2.40 10.77 8.24
C GLY A 16 -1.79 9.53 7.57
N LEU A 17 -1.49 8.49 8.34
CA LEU A 17 -0.89 7.24 7.85
C LEU A 17 -1.89 6.20 7.34
N SER A 18 -3.18 6.34 7.67
CA SER A 18 -4.21 5.35 7.32
C SER A 18 -4.39 5.22 5.80
N GLY A 19 -4.34 6.33 5.06
CA GLY A 19 -4.38 6.33 3.59
C GLY A 19 -3.21 5.57 2.98
N TYR A 20 -2.01 5.75 3.53
CA TYR A 20 -0.80 5.07 3.06
C TYR A 20 -0.79 3.57 3.39
N ILE A 21 -1.27 3.19 4.57
CA ILE A 21 -1.45 1.79 4.95
C ILE A 21 -2.45 1.12 3.99
N ALA A 22 -3.54 1.80 3.65
CA ALA A 22 -4.53 1.31 2.70
C ALA A 22 -3.96 1.14 1.28
N GLU A 23 -3.15 2.09 0.80
CA GLU A 23 -2.48 1.98 -0.50
C GLU A 23 -1.46 0.84 -0.54
N MET A 24 -0.63 0.68 0.49
CA MET A 24 0.29 -0.46 0.61
C MET A 24 -0.45 -1.80 0.69
N ASN A 25 -1.55 -1.86 1.45
CA ASN A 25 -2.39 -3.04 1.54
C ASN A 25 -2.95 -3.42 0.17
N ALA A 26 -3.50 -2.45 -0.57
CA ALA A 26 -4.01 -2.66 -1.91
C ALA A 26 -2.91 -3.17 -2.86
N ALA A 27 -1.69 -2.61 -2.78
CA ALA A 27 -0.55 -3.06 -3.56
C ALA A 27 -0.15 -4.52 -3.23
N PHE A 28 -0.12 -4.89 -1.95
CA PHE A 28 0.15 -6.26 -1.52
C PHE A 28 -0.91 -7.25 -2.01
N CYS A 29 -2.20 -6.90 -1.88
CA CYS A 29 -3.29 -7.72 -2.41
C CYS A 29 -3.22 -7.85 -3.93
N CYS A 30 -2.90 -6.77 -4.65
CA CYS A 30 -2.74 -6.82 -6.10
C CYS A 30 -1.62 -7.78 -6.50
N ALA A 31 -0.46 -7.69 -5.84
CA ALA A 31 0.66 -8.59 -6.08
C ALA A 31 0.30 -10.06 -5.79
N SER A 32 -0.38 -10.34 -4.67
CA SER A 32 -0.79 -11.70 -4.31
C SER A 32 -1.86 -12.29 -5.23
N LEU A 33 -2.70 -11.44 -5.84
CA LEU A 33 -3.79 -11.86 -6.72
C LEU A 33 -3.43 -11.83 -8.21
N GLY A 34 -2.21 -11.40 -8.57
CA GLY A 34 -1.82 -11.21 -9.98
C GLY A 34 -2.55 -10.05 -10.67
N ILE A 35 -3.11 -9.11 -9.90
CA ILE A 35 -3.78 -7.93 -10.43
C ILE A 35 -2.73 -6.88 -10.76
N VAL A 36 -2.74 -6.39 -11.99
CA VAL A 36 -1.89 -5.27 -12.40
C VAL A 36 -2.44 -3.98 -11.80
N PRO A 37 -1.70 -3.31 -10.91
CA PRO A 37 -2.13 -2.02 -10.42
C PRO A 37 -2.01 -0.99 -11.54
N THR A 38 -2.99 -0.10 -11.64
CA THR A 38 -2.84 1.13 -12.42
C THR A 38 -2.05 2.15 -11.60
N VAL A 39 -1.23 2.96 -12.26
CA VAL A 39 -0.48 4.03 -11.61
C VAL A 39 -1.45 4.99 -10.92
N ARG A 40 -1.24 5.23 -9.63
CA ARG A 40 -1.97 6.24 -8.84
C ARG A 40 -1.01 7.36 -8.50
N HIS A 41 -1.50 8.61 -8.52
CA HIS A 41 -0.71 9.84 -8.53
C HIS A 41 0.48 9.83 -7.55
N ALA A 42 1.67 10.18 -8.02
CA ALA A 42 2.92 10.18 -7.25
C ALA A 42 3.03 11.30 -6.20
N ASP A 43 1.96 12.08 -6.01
CA ASP A 43 1.89 13.23 -5.10
C ASP A 43 2.15 12.82 -3.64
N TYR A 44 1.94 11.54 -3.30
CA TYR A 44 2.29 10.99 -1.99
C TYR A 44 3.80 10.95 -1.71
N ILE A 45 4.68 10.90 -2.73
CA ILE A 45 6.13 10.76 -2.49
C ILE A 45 6.65 11.97 -1.69
N GLY A 46 6.16 13.17 -1.97
CA GLY A 46 6.53 14.38 -1.23
C GLY A 46 6.13 14.32 0.24
N SER A 47 4.90 13.88 0.54
CA SER A 47 4.44 13.74 1.92
C SER A 47 5.16 12.62 2.68
N TRP A 48 5.54 11.53 1.99
CA TRP A 48 6.34 10.44 2.58
C TRP A 48 7.75 10.89 2.96
N LEU A 49 8.39 11.72 2.13
CA LEU A 49 9.72 12.26 2.45
C LEU A 49 9.69 13.12 3.73
N GLU A 50 8.65 13.93 3.92
CA GLU A 50 8.48 14.72 5.15
C GLU A 50 8.23 13.83 6.38
N VAL A 51 7.39 12.80 6.26
CA VAL A 51 7.17 11.82 7.35
C VAL A 51 8.47 11.09 7.71
N LEU A 52 9.27 10.69 6.72
CA LEU A 52 10.52 9.96 6.92
C LEU A 52 11.63 10.82 7.54
N ARG A 53 11.63 12.13 7.29
CA ARG A 53 12.56 13.08 7.93
C ARG A 53 12.31 13.19 9.43
N GLU A 54 11.07 13.05 9.88
CA GLU A 54 10.72 13.10 11.30
C GLU A 54 10.76 11.73 12.00
N ASP A 55 10.36 10.65 11.30
CA ASP A 55 10.33 9.29 11.82
C ASP A 55 10.79 8.28 10.77
N ASN A 56 12.07 7.93 10.82
CA ASN A 56 12.68 6.95 9.92
C ASN A 56 12.05 5.55 9.98
N ARG A 57 11.26 5.26 11.02
CA ARG A 57 10.58 3.97 11.20
C ARG A 57 9.11 4.00 10.80
N ALA A 58 8.57 5.15 10.40
CA ALA A 58 7.17 5.27 10.00
C ALA A 58 6.81 4.32 8.85
N ILE A 59 7.67 4.24 7.82
CA ILE A 59 7.48 3.35 6.66
C ILE A 59 7.40 1.88 7.05
N VAL A 60 8.29 1.41 7.93
CA VAL A 60 8.33 0.00 8.35
C VAL A 60 7.12 -0.35 9.21
N ARG A 61 6.68 0.59 10.06
CA ARG A 61 5.47 0.41 10.87
C ARG A 61 4.21 0.38 9.99
N ALA A 62 4.10 1.29 9.03
CA ALA A 62 3.01 1.33 8.07
C ALA A 62 2.95 0.04 7.25
N ALA A 63 4.09 -0.40 6.70
CA ALA A 63 4.21 -1.64 5.96
C ALA A 63 3.80 -2.85 6.81
N SER A 64 4.25 -2.94 8.07
CA SER A 64 3.86 -4.04 8.96
C SER A 64 2.36 -4.09 9.23
N GLN A 65 1.70 -2.95 9.36
CA GLN A 65 0.23 -2.90 9.51
C GLN A 65 -0.49 -3.27 8.21
N ALA A 66 0.00 -2.77 7.07
CA ALA A 66 -0.53 -3.09 5.76
C ALA A 66 -0.42 -4.59 5.45
N SER A 67 0.72 -5.22 5.77
CA SER A 67 0.94 -6.66 5.60
C SER A 67 -0.06 -7.47 6.42
N LYS A 68 -0.24 -7.17 7.72
CA LYS A 68 -1.22 -7.88 8.56
C LYS A 68 -2.65 -7.77 8.01
N ALA A 69 -3.02 -6.60 7.52
CA ALA A 69 -4.33 -6.40 6.91
C ALA A 69 -4.46 -7.17 5.58
N ALA A 70 -3.40 -7.24 4.77
CA ALA A 70 -3.40 -7.98 3.52
C ALA A 70 -3.49 -9.49 3.79
N ASP A 71 -2.67 -10.01 4.71
CA ASP A 71 -2.70 -11.40 5.15
C ASP A 71 -4.11 -11.79 5.62
N TRP A 72 -4.75 -10.93 6.41
CA TRP A 72 -6.12 -11.15 6.85
C TRP A 72 -7.11 -11.21 5.68
N LEU A 73 -7.04 -10.27 4.73
CA LEU A 73 -7.91 -10.29 3.54
C LEU A 73 -7.70 -11.54 2.69
N LEU A 74 -6.45 -11.91 2.44
CA LEU A 74 -6.07 -13.06 1.62
C LEU A 74 -6.48 -14.38 2.28
N ALA A 75 -6.42 -14.48 3.61
CA ALA A 75 -6.87 -15.66 4.36
C ALA A 75 -8.40 -15.88 4.31
N HIS A 76 -9.17 -14.85 3.95
CA HIS A 76 -10.64 -14.91 3.84
C HIS A 76 -11.14 -14.84 2.40
N LEU A 77 -10.26 -15.04 1.42
CA LEU A 77 -10.69 -15.22 0.04
C LEU A 77 -11.60 -16.45 -0.05
N PRO A 78 -12.75 -16.37 -0.73
CA PRO A 78 -13.52 -17.56 -1.04
C PRO A 78 -12.64 -18.52 -1.85
N GLU A 79 -12.80 -19.83 -1.65
CA GLU A 79 -12.27 -20.83 -2.59
C GLU A 79 -12.94 -20.58 -3.94
N ALA A 80 -12.34 -19.72 -4.75
CA ALA A 80 -12.71 -19.56 -6.13
C ALA A 80 -12.35 -20.88 -6.81
N ASP A 81 -13.34 -21.57 -7.39
CA ASP A 81 -13.16 -22.78 -8.19
C ASP A 81 -11.85 -22.70 -8.99
N ALA A 82 -10.89 -23.55 -8.62
CA ALA A 82 -9.48 -23.48 -9.00
C ALA A 82 -9.20 -23.80 -10.48
N GLY A 83 -10.15 -23.53 -11.38
CA GLY A 83 -10.13 -23.97 -12.77
C GLY A 83 -9.71 -22.94 -13.81
N ASP A 84 -9.69 -21.63 -13.50
CA ASP A 84 -9.62 -20.60 -14.56
C ASP A 84 -8.49 -19.55 -14.38
N ARG A 85 -7.68 -19.65 -13.32
CA ARG A 85 -6.79 -18.56 -12.88
C ARG A 85 -5.37 -18.57 -13.47
N LEU A 86 -4.96 -19.61 -14.22
CA LEU A 86 -3.56 -19.73 -14.64
C LEU A 86 -3.25 -19.16 -16.04
N GLU A 87 -4.25 -18.82 -16.86
CA GLU A 87 -4.01 -18.50 -18.28
C GLU A 87 -4.23 -17.03 -18.65
N ALA A 88 -4.85 -16.23 -17.76
CA ALA A 88 -5.03 -14.81 -18.01
C ALA A 88 -3.90 -14.00 -17.35
N SER A 89 -3.13 -13.30 -18.20
CA SER A 89 -2.34 -12.11 -17.85
C SER A 89 -0.97 -12.36 -17.20
N ILE A 90 0.01 -12.70 -18.03
CA ILE A 90 1.28 -11.94 -18.02
C ILE A 90 1.02 -10.70 -18.88
N PRO A 91 0.76 -9.52 -18.32
CA PRO A 91 0.83 -8.30 -19.10
C PRO A 91 2.31 -7.94 -19.23
N ASP A 92 2.72 -7.76 -20.47
CA ASP A 92 3.99 -7.18 -20.86
C ASP A 92 4.22 -5.85 -20.10
N CYS A 93 4.89 -5.91 -18.95
CA CYS A 93 5.25 -4.76 -18.12
C CYS A 93 6.48 -4.01 -18.69
N ASP A 94 7.00 -4.42 -19.85
CA ASP A 94 8.23 -3.87 -20.43
C ASP A 94 8.02 -3.32 -21.86
N ARG A 95 7.43 -2.11 -22.02
CA ARG A 95 7.86 -1.23 -23.14
C ARG A 95 7.53 0.28 -23.19
N ARG A 96 6.99 0.96 -22.17
CA ARG A 96 6.73 2.42 -22.32
C ARG A 96 7.17 3.28 -21.14
N ALA A 97 8.48 3.39 -20.98
CA ALA A 97 9.16 4.55 -20.41
C ALA A 97 10.54 4.69 -21.07
N ALA A 98 10.56 5.29 -22.26
CA ALA A 98 11.75 5.84 -22.93
C ALA A 98 11.30 7.02 -23.79
#